data_AF-A0A2D8N6V5-F1
#
_entry.id   AF-A0A2D8N6V5-F1
#
_cell.length_a   1.000
_cell.length_b   1.000
_cell.length_c   1.000
_cell.angle_alpha   90.00
_cell.angle_beta   90.00
_cell.angle_gamma   90.00
#
_symmetry.space_group_name_H-M   'P 1'
#
loop_
_entity.id
_entity.type
_entity.pdbx_description
1 polymer ?
#
loop_
_entity_poly.entity_id
_entity_poly.type
_entity_poly.pdbx_seq_one_letter_code
_entity_poly.pdbx_strand_id
1 'polypeptide(L)'
;MDSGIKLIIGFIALIASIVAFSQLSEVAKSNPVKTPSVQKLFYEGTIGGKHSMSISLDRVGGDITGSAVNTNNELRKLKGSIGKEKTFLLHEYDNDQMTGTFEGRILENGDMRGIWSAPPGGKWFPFYLHKKPRIFSRVKANSN
;
A
#
# COMPACT_ATOMS: atom_id res chain seq x y z
N MET A 1 -64.13 -12.83 -7.16
CA MET A 1 -63.06 -13.85 -7.30
C MET A 1 -61.89 -13.35 -6.47
N ASP A 2 -61.93 -13.37 -5.12
CA ASP A 2 -61.30 -12.21 -4.44
C ASP A 2 -60.62 -12.33 -3.07
N SER A 3 -60.37 -13.50 -2.48
CA SER A 3 -59.57 -13.50 -1.24
C SER A 3 -58.57 -14.65 -1.10
N GLY A 4 -58.97 -15.88 -1.44
CA GLY A 4 -58.11 -17.06 -1.30
C GLY A 4 -56.84 -17.04 -2.16
N ILE A 5 -56.91 -16.53 -3.40
CA ILE A 5 -55.77 -16.52 -4.33
C ILE A 5 -54.74 -15.44 -3.95
N LYS A 6 -55.18 -14.29 -3.42
CA LYS A 6 -54.29 -13.21 -2.96
C LYS A 6 -53.47 -13.61 -1.74
N LEU A 7 -54.03 -14.44 -0.84
CA LEU A 7 -53.34 -14.92 0.37
C LEU A 7 -52.22 -15.94 0.04
N ILE A 8 -52.47 -16.85 -0.91
CA ILE A 8 -51.51 -17.89 -1.29
C ILE A 8 -50.31 -17.30 -2.04
N ILE A 9 -50.54 -16.35 -2.96
CA ILE A 9 -49.45 -15.67 -3.69
C ILE A 9 -48.59 -14.83 -2.73
N GLY A 10 -49.21 -14.18 -1.74
CA GLY A 10 -48.48 -13.43 -0.70
C GLY A 10 -47.56 -14.33 0.15
N PHE A 11 -48.02 -15.54 0.49
CA PHE A 11 -47.22 -16.49 1.27
C PHE A 11 -46.02 -17.05 0.49
N ILE A 12 -46.20 -17.35 -0.80
CA ILE A 12 -45.11 -17.84 -1.68
C ILE A 12 -44.05 -16.74 -1.88
N ALA A 13 -44.46 -15.49 -2.07
CA ALA A 13 -43.54 -14.36 -2.19
C ALA A 13 -42.73 -14.13 -0.89
N LEU A 14 -43.36 -14.30 0.28
CA LEU A 14 -42.69 -14.17 1.58
C LEU A 14 -41.64 -15.27 1.79
N ILE A 15 -41.96 -16.52 1.44
CA ILE A 15 -41.01 -17.65 1.56
C ILE A 15 -39.84 -17.50 0.60
N ALA A 16 -40.09 -17.08 -0.65
CA ALA A 16 -39.01 -16.82 -1.63
C ALA A 16 -38.08 -15.68 -1.16
N SER A 17 -38.62 -14.65 -0.52
CA SER A 17 -37.83 -13.54 0.06
C SER A 17 -36.92 -14.00 1.20
N ILE A 18 -37.42 -14.86 2.09
CA ILE A 18 -36.63 -15.42 3.20
C ILE A 18 -35.48 -16.28 2.67
N VAL A 19 -35.75 -17.15 1.69
CA VAL A 19 -34.71 -18.02 1.09
C VAL A 19 -33.65 -17.19 0.35
N ALA A 20 -34.06 -16.15 -0.39
CA ALA A 20 -33.13 -15.25 -1.06
C ALA A 20 -32.25 -14.48 -0.07
N PHE A 21 -32.81 -14.00 1.05
CA PHE A 21 -32.06 -13.35 2.12
C PHE A 21 -31.08 -14.31 2.81
N SER A 22 -31.47 -15.56 3.03
CA SER A 22 -30.59 -16.59 3.59
C SER A 22 -29.38 -16.86 2.69
N GLN A 23 -29.58 -17.00 1.37
CA GLN A 23 -28.48 -17.22 0.43
C GLN A 23 -27.55 -15.99 0.33
N LEU A 24 -28.09 -14.77 0.33
CA LEU A 24 -27.28 -13.55 0.36
C LEU A 24 -26.42 -13.44 1.63
N SER A 25 -26.98 -13.85 2.77
CA SER A 25 -26.32 -13.82 4.08
C SER A 25 -25.20 -14.86 4.18
N GLU A 26 -25.39 -16.03 3.59
CA GLU A 26 -24.37 -17.08 3.49
C GLU A 26 -23.21 -16.66 2.57
N VAL A 27 -23.49 -15.98 1.45
CA VAL A 27 -22.46 -15.40 0.55
C VAL A 27 -21.67 -14.29 1.23
N ALA A 28 -22.31 -13.48 2.07
CA ALA A 28 -21.64 -12.44 2.86
C ALA A 28 -20.79 -13.01 4.01
N LYS A 29 -21.19 -14.14 4.60
CA LYS A 29 -20.44 -14.83 5.67
C LYS A 29 -19.31 -15.72 5.16
N SER A 30 -19.43 -16.26 3.95
CA SER A 30 -18.46 -17.21 3.38
C SER A 30 -17.27 -16.56 2.66
N ASN A 31 -17.34 -15.25 2.39
CA ASN A 31 -16.21 -14.50 1.87
C ASN A 31 -15.49 -13.81 3.03
N PRO A 32 -14.40 -14.37 3.59
CA PRO A 32 -13.54 -13.59 4.46
C PRO A 32 -13.05 -12.40 3.63
N VAL A 33 -13.48 -11.19 3.99
CA VAL A 33 -12.88 -9.96 3.48
C VAL A 33 -11.40 -10.08 3.83
N LYS A 34 -10.57 -10.44 2.85
CA LYS A 34 -9.14 -10.63 3.05
C LYS A 34 -8.58 -9.26 3.37
N THR A 35 -8.42 -8.98 4.66
CA THR A 35 -7.83 -7.72 5.13
C THR A 35 -6.51 -7.53 4.38
N PRO A 36 -6.32 -6.41 3.68
CA PRO A 36 -5.13 -6.20 2.88
C PRO A 36 -3.89 -6.31 3.76
N SER A 37 -3.00 -7.25 3.45
CA SER A 37 -1.76 -7.41 4.22
C SER A 37 -0.81 -6.25 3.94
N VAL A 38 -0.47 -5.47 4.96
CA VAL A 38 0.52 -4.40 4.85
C VAL A 38 1.93 -5.00 4.79
N GLN A 39 2.65 -4.75 3.71
CA GLN A 39 4.05 -5.15 3.55
C GLN A 39 4.96 -3.98 3.90
N LYS A 40 5.79 -4.14 4.94
CA LYS A 40 6.80 -3.14 5.31
C LYS A 40 8.11 -3.39 4.59
N LEU A 41 8.66 -2.37 3.94
CA LEU A 41 9.89 -2.44 3.15
C LEU A 41 10.84 -1.33 3.59
N PHE A 42 12.13 -1.66 3.72
CA PHE A 42 13.16 -0.71 4.14
C PHE A 42 14.27 -0.69 3.12
N TYR A 43 14.78 0.50 2.81
CA TYR A 43 15.83 0.71 1.83
C TYR A 43 16.83 1.76 2.32
N GLU A 44 18.09 1.61 1.95
CA GLU A 44 19.12 2.62 2.19
C GLU A 44 20.09 2.69 1.01
N GLY A 45 20.58 3.88 0.70
CA GLY A 45 21.57 4.07 -0.35
C GLY A 45 21.80 5.54 -0.63
N THR A 46 21.98 5.89 -1.89
CA THR A 46 22.30 7.28 -2.26
C THR A 46 21.51 7.80 -3.45
N ILE A 47 21.31 9.11 -3.44
CA ILE A 47 20.88 9.93 -4.59
C ILE A 47 22.09 10.72 -5.11
N GLY A 48 22.28 10.72 -6.42
CA GLY A 48 23.40 11.36 -7.10
C GLY A 48 24.77 10.82 -6.68
N GLY A 49 24.82 9.59 -6.13
CA GLY A 49 26.04 8.96 -5.62
C GLY A 49 26.63 9.56 -4.35
N LYS A 50 26.01 10.60 -3.77
CA LYS A 50 26.59 11.35 -2.64
C LYS A 50 25.62 11.66 -1.50
N HIS A 51 24.33 11.79 -1.80
CA HIS A 51 23.34 12.13 -0.78
C HIS A 51 22.76 10.84 -0.20
N SER A 52 23.10 10.53 1.04
CA SER A 52 22.51 9.41 1.77
C SER A 52 21.00 9.55 1.87
N MET A 53 20.30 8.42 1.75
CA MET A 53 18.85 8.32 1.83
C MET A 53 18.43 7.01 2.48
N SER A 54 17.52 7.08 3.43
CA SER A 54 16.85 5.92 4.03
C SER A 54 15.34 6.02 3.79
N ILE A 55 14.72 4.94 3.31
CA ILE A 55 13.30 4.89 2.98
C ILE A 55 12.61 3.74 3.73
N SER A 56 11.44 4.03 4.30
CA SER A 56 10.51 3.05 4.86
C SER A 56 9.19 3.14 4.11
N LEU A 57 8.72 2.04 3.53
CA LEU A 57 7.46 1.96 2.79
C LEU A 57 6.50 0.97 3.43
N ASP A 58 5.24 1.37 3.53
CA ASP A 58 4.10 0.52 3.81
C ASP A 58 3.32 0.31 2.51
N ARG A 59 3.27 -0.94 2.03
CA ARG A 59 2.61 -1.31 0.78
C ARG A 59 1.32 -2.08 1.03
N VAL A 60 0.26 -1.65 0.36
CA VAL A 60 -1.05 -2.32 0.35
C VAL A 60 -1.49 -2.53 -1.09
N GLY A 61 -1.34 -3.75 -1.60
CA GLY A 61 -1.62 -4.03 -3.01
C GLY A 61 -0.69 -3.26 -3.96
N GLY A 62 -1.27 -2.35 -4.75
CA GLY A 62 -0.51 -1.44 -5.63
C GLY A 62 -0.10 -0.12 -4.96
N ASP A 63 -0.75 0.24 -3.85
CA ASP A 63 -0.55 1.53 -3.20
C ASP A 63 0.61 1.48 -2.22
N ILE A 64 1.35 2.59 -2.16
CA ILE A 64 2.51 2.78 -1.30
C ILE A 64 2.37 4.08 -0.52
N THR A 65 2.56 3.99 0.78
CA THR A 65 2.86 5.14 1.65
C THR A 65 4.20 4.92 2.32
N GLY A 66 4.79 5.96 2.89
CA GLY A 66 6.04 5.80 3.60
C GLY A 66 6.69 7.10 4.03
N SER A 67 7.96 6.99 4.37
CA SER A 67 8.81 8.13 4.67
C SER A 67 10.22 7.94 4.12
N ALA A 68 10.87 9.06 3.86
CA ALA A 68 12.27 9.17 3.53
C ALA A 68 12.99 10.02 4.57
N VAL A 69 14.23 9.68 4.89
CA VAL A 69 15.14 10.49 5.70
C VAL A 69 16.37 10.78 4.85
N ASN A 70 16.62 12.06 4.60
CA ASN A 70 17.73 12.50 3.75
C ASN A 70 19.02 12.70 4.55
N THR A 71 20.08 13.16 3.86
CA THR A 71 21.40 13.40 4.46
C THR A 71 21.39 14.41 5.60
N ASN A 72 20.40 15.30 5.64
CA ASN A 72 20.24 16.31 6.69
C ASN A 72 19.37 15.82 7.87
N ASN A 73 19.02 14.53 7.90
CA ASN A 73 18.05 13.94 8.83
C ASN A 73 16.63 14.53 8.74
N GLU A 74 16.29 15.15 7.61
CA GLU A 74 14.94 15.67 7.40
C GLU A 74 14.00 14.54 6.99
N LEU A 75 12.87 14.44 7.70
CA LEU A 75 11.83 13.45 7.42
C LEU A 75 10.87 13.98 6.35
N ARG A 76 10.69 13.19 5.29
CA ARG A 76 9.76 13.49 4.19
C ARG A 76 8.71 12.40 4.09
N LYS A 77 7.46 12.77 3.79
CA LYS A 77 6.39 11.78 3.53
C LYS A 77 6.49 11.29 2.10
N LEU A 78 6.23 10.01 1.87
CA LEU A 78 6.15 9.41 0.55
C LEU A 78 4.74 8.88 0.28
N LYS A 79 4.23 9.11 -0.93
CA LYS A 79 2.98 8.53 -1.43
C LYS A 79 3.12 8.16 -2.90
N GLY A 80 2.55 7.04 -3.30
CA GLY A 80 2.53 6.66 -4.70
C GLY A 80 2.11 5.23 -4.91
N SER A 81 2.59 4.61 -5.97
CA SER A 81 2.18 3.27 -6.36
C SER A 81 3.30 2.47 -7.02
N ILE A 82 3.11 1.15 -7.04
CA ILE A 82 3.94 0.21 -7.78
C ILE A 82 3.08 -0.60 -8.75
N GLY A 83 3.46 -0.56 -10.02
CA GLY A 83 2.83 -1.29 -11.10
C GLY A 83 3.19 -2.77 -11.13
N LYS A 84 2.53 -3.50 -12.03
CA LYS A 84 2.71 -4.96 -12.23
C LYS A 84 4.13 -5.32 -12.65
N GLU A 85 4.82 -4.43 -13.36
CA GLU A 85 6.20 -4.63 -13.85
C GLU A 85 7.28 -4.22 -12.83
N LYS A 86 6.90 -4.08 -11.56
CA LYS A 86 7.78 -3.58 -10.48
C LYS A 86 8.30 -2.16 -10.70
N THR A 87 7.72 -1.42 -11.64
CA THR A 87 7.94 0.02 -11.81
C THR A 87 7.16 0.78 -10.74
N PHE A 88 7.72 1.85 -10.21
CA PHE A 88 7.07 2.66 -9.19
C PHE A 88 7.19 4.15 -9.49
N LEU A 89 6.23 4.89 -8.95
CA LEU A 89 6.22 6.34 -8.90
C LEU A 89 5.87 6.75 -7.47
N LEU A 90 6.78 7.44 -6.78
CA LEU A 90 6.57 7.94 -5.42
C LEU A 90 6.81 9.45 -5.41
N HIS A 91 5.85 10.20 -4.87
CA HIS A 91 5.99 11.62 -4.62
C HIS A 91 6.45 11.85 -3.19
N GLU A 92 7.44 12.71 -3.04
CA GLU A 92 7.96 13.19 -1.77
C GLU A 92 7.26 14.49 -1.37
N TYR A 93 6.90 14.59 -0.10
CA TYR A 93 6.24 15.76 0.47
C TYR A 93 6.95 16.25 1.73
N ASP A 94 7.11 17.56 1.80
CA ASP A 94 7.30 18.31 3.03
C ASP A 94 5.97 18.86 3.48
N ASN A 95 5.44 18.35 4.60
CA ASN A 95 4.06 18.58 5.01
C ASN A 95 3.08 18.17 3.90
N ASP A 96 2.58 19.14 3.12
CA ASP A 96 1.67 18.96 1.99
C ASP A 96 2.24 19.52 0.67
N GLN A 97 3.44 20.08 0.69
CA GLN A 97 4.13 20.55 -0.51
C GLN A 97 4.93 19.41 -1.13
N MET A 98 4.67 19.09 -2.39
CA MET A 98 5.50 18.13 -3.13
C MET A 98 6.91 18.71 -3.29
N THR A 99 7.93 17.97 -2.85
CA THR A 99 9.35 18.36 -2.88
C THR A 99 10.22 17.47 -3.77
N GLY A 100 9.66 16.38 -4.30
CA GLY A 100 10.36 15.56 -5.27
C GLY A 100 9.53 14.39 -5.78
N THR A 101 10.06 13.70 -6.77
CA THR A 101 9.47 12.48 -7.33
C THR A 101 10.55 11.43 -7.53
N PHE A 102 10.32 10.24 -7.00
CA PHE A 102 11.10 9.04 -7.30
C PHE A 102 10.36 8.25 -8.39
N GLU A 103 11.00 8.06 -9.52
CA GLU A 103 10.54 7.18 -10.59
C GLU A 103 11.58 6.09 -10.82
N GLY A 104 11.16 4.83 -10.85
CA GLY A 104 12.12 3.74 -10.99
C GLY A 104 11.50 2.36 -11.03
N ARG A 105 12.33 1.37 -10.70
CA ARG A 105 11.90 -0.03 -10.63
C ARG A 105 12.58 -0.79 -9.50
N ILE A 106 11.88 -1.81 -9.00
CA ILE A 106 12.45 -2.81 -8.09
C ILE A 106 13.13 -3.91 -8.91
N LEU A 107 14.38 -4.21 -8.57
CA LEU A 107 15.21 -5.24 -9.19
C LEU A 107 14.86 -6.64 -8.65
N GLU A 108 15.45 -7.67 -9.26
CA GLU A 108 15.23 -9.07 -8.85
C GLU A 108 15.73 -9.35 -7.44
N ASN A 109 16.87 -8.75 -7.05
CA ASN A 109 17.40 -8.82 -5.69
C ASN A 109 16.58 -8.00 -4.67
N GLY A 110 15.56 -7.28 -5.14
CA GLY A 110 14.70 -6.44 -4.32
C GLY A 110 15.19 -5.00 -4.14
N ASP A 111 16.35 -4.62 -4.65
CA ASP A 111 16.85 -3.24 -4.59
C ASP A 111 16.01 -2.29 -5.45
N MET A 112 16.06 -1.01 -5.14
CA MET A 112 15.41 0.05 -5.93
C MET A 112 16.46 0.85 -6.70
N ARG A 113 16.19 1.12 -7.97
CA ARG A 113 16.97 2.08 -8.76
C ARG A 113 16.06 2.96 -9.60
N GLY A 114 16.50 4.18 -9.88
CA GLY A 114 15.71 5.12 -10.66
C GLY A 114 16.27 6.53 -10.65
N ILE A 115 15.38 7.49 -10.87
CA ILE A 115 15.65 8.92 -10.87
C ILE A 115 14.83 9.57 -9.76
N TRP A 116 15.47 10.43 -8.98
CA TRP A 116 14.81 11.41 -8.15
C TRP A 116 14.85 12.76 -8.87
N SER A 117 13.70 13.43 -8.98
CA SER A 117 13.59 14.76 -9.58
C SER A 117 12.94 15.73 -8.60
N ALA A 118 13.44 16.97 -8.57
CA ALA A 118 12.74 18.04 -7.88
C ALA A 118 11.41 18.40 -8.62
N PRO A 119 10.42 19.02 -7.94
CA PRO A 119 9.12 19.39 -8.50
C PRO A 119 9.29 20.33 -9.71
N PRO A 120 8.26 20.44 -10.57
CA PRO A 120 8.39 20.31 -12.02
C PRO A 120 9.45 21.20 -12.67
N GLY A 121 10.32 20.57 -13.49
CA GLY A 121 11.36 21.24 -14.28
C GLY A 121 12.73 21.35 -13.60
N GLY A 122 12.88 20.84 -12.38
CA GLY A 122 14.12 20.91 -11.61
C GLY A 122 15.20 19.90 -12.01
N LYS A 123 16.27 19.85 -11.19
CA LYS A 123 17.37 18.89 -11.34
C LYS A 123 16.88 17.46 -11.10
N TRP A 124 17.47 16.53 -11.84
CA TRP A 124 17.26 15.10 -11.67
C TRP A 124 18.58 14.42 -11.31
N PHE A 125 18.49 13.40 -10.45
CA PHE A 125 19.63 12.66 -9.96
C PHE A 125 19.32 11.16 -9.96
N PRO A 126 20.23 10.30 -10.43
CA PRO A 126 20.05 8.87 -10.30
C PRO A 126 20.12 8.45 -8.84
N PHE A 127 19.38 7.42 -8.45
CA PHE A 127 19.52 6.80 -7.14
C PHE A 127 19.65 5.29 -7.25
N TYR A 128 20.29 4.72 -6.23
CA TYR A 128 20.33 3.29 -6.00
C TYR A 128 20.19 3.03 -4.50
N LEU A 129 19.18 2.27 -4.11
CA LEU A 129 18.86 1.95 -2.71
C LEU A 129 18.79 0.45 -2.52
N HIS A 130 19.56 -0.04 -1.56
CA HIS A 130 19.62 -1.44 -1.19
C HIS A 130 18.47 -1.80 -0.28
N LYS A 131 17.79 -2.91 -0.56
CA LYS A 131 16.77 -3.45 0.34
C LYS A 131 17.42 -3.91 1.64
N LYS A 132 16.88 -3.48 2.77
CA LYS A 132 17.34 -3.89 4.10
C LYS A 132 16.44 -4.96 4.69
N PRO A 133 17.01 -5.99 5.33
CA PRO A 133 16.22 -6.95 6.09
C PRO A 133 15.54 -6.23 7.25
N ARG A 134 14.31 -6.65 7.56
CA ARG A 134 13.60 -6.18 8.75
C ARG A 134 14.39 -6.65 9.97
N ILE A 135 15.09 -5.74 10.64
CA ILE A 135 15.73 -6.06 11.92
C ILE A 135 14.60 -6.21 12.94
N PHE A 136 14.26 -7.46 13.27
CA PHE A 136 13.47 -7.74 14.45
C PHE A 136 14.39 -7.52 15.65
N SER A 137 14.32 -6.34 16.27
CA SER A 137 14.89 -6.14 17.59
C SER A 137 14.14 -7.07 18.55
N ARG A 138 14.72 -8.24 18.83
CA ARG A 138 14.25 -9.13 19.89
C ARG A 138 14.51 -8.37 21.19
N VAL A 139 13.52 -7.66 21.70
CA VAL A 139 13.59 -7.09 23.05
C VAL A 139 13.79 -8.28 23.98
N LYS A 140 14.99 -8.40 24.52
CA LYS A 140 15.30 -9.38 25.56
C LYS A 140 14.49 -8.93 26.77
N ALA A 141 13.33 -9.55 27.00
CA ALA A 141 12.63 -9.38 28.25
C ALA A 141 13.53 -9.95 29.35
N ASN A 142 14.20 -9.07 30.08
CA ASN A 142 14.84 -9.45 31.34
C ASN A 142 13.71 -9.68 32.34
N SER A 143 13.40 -10.94 32.64
CA SER A 143 12.69 -11.30 33.85
C SER A 143 13.68 -11.24 35.01
N ASN A 144 13.46 -10.31 35.95
CA ASN A 144 13.98 -10.44 37.31
C ASN A 144 13.03 -11.33 38.11
#